data_AF-A0A093CKD9-F1
#
_entry.id   AF-A0A093CKD9-F1
#
_cell.length_a   1.000
_cell.length_b   1.000
_cell.length_c   1.000
_cell.angle_alpha   90.00
_cell.angle_beta   90.00
_cell.angle_gamma   90.00
#
_symmetry.space_group_name_H-M   'P 1'
#
loop_
_entity.id
_entity.type
_entity.pdbx_description
1 polymer ?
#
loop_
_entity_poly.entity_id
_entity_poly.type
_entity_poly.pdbx_seq_one_letter_code
_entity_poly.pdbx_strand_id
1 'polypeptide(L)'
;GVLYLMEHEEEYVFTLPSAYARSILTIPWVELGGKVNINCARTGYSATVTFHTKPFYGGKVHRVTAEVKHNPTNTIVCKAQGEWNGTLEFTYNNGETKVIDTNKLPVIRKKIRPVAKQGPLESRHLWQHVTSSLK
;
A
#
# COMPACT_ATOMS: atom_id res chain seq x y z
N GLY A 1 -3.66 2.95 10.80
CA GLY A 1 -4.82 2.52 10.01
C GLY A 1 -5.33 1.23 10.60
N VAL A 2 -6.64 0.97 10.46
CA VAL A 2 -7.26 -0.29 10.87
C VAL A 2 -8.12 -0.78 9.71
N LEU A 3 -7.99 -2.07 9.38
CA LEU A 3 -8.79 -2.76 8.37
C LEU A 3 -9.53 -3.92 9.02
N TYR A 4 -10.85 -3.96 8.86
CA TYR A 4 -11.70 -5.05 9.34
C TYR A 4 -12.07 -5.97 8.18
N LEU A 5 -11.70 -7.24 8.29
CA LEU A 5 -12.11 -8.31 7.39
C LEU A 5 -13.25 -9.07 8.05
N MET A 6 -14.46 -8.54 7.87
CA MET A 6 -15.68 -9.00 8.57
C MET A 6 -15.97 -10.49 8.38
N GLU A 7 -15.77 -11.02 7.16
CA GLU A 7 -16.03 -12.44 6.84
C GLU A 7 -15.12 -13.41 7.61
N HIS A 8 -13.93 -12.96 8.00
CA HIS A 8 -12.98 -13.73 8.80
C HIS A 8 -12.96 -13.27 10.27
N GLU A 9 -13.75 -12.25 10.61
CA GLU A 9 -13.75 -11.55 11.89
C GLU A 9 -12.33 -11.14 12.32
N GLU A 10 -11.51 -10.70 11.35
CA GLU A 10 -10.12 -10.29 11.54
C GLU A 10 -9.98 -8.77 11.56
N GLU A 11 -9.06 -8.29 12.40
CA GLU A 11 -8.67 -6.88 12.47
C GLU A 11 -7.17 -6.75 12.17
N TYR A 12 -6.83 -5.89 11.21
CA TYR A 12 -5.45 -5.58 10.83
C TYR A 12 -5.12 -4.14 11.19
N VAL A 13 -4.18 -3.96 12.13
CA VAL A 13 -3.64 -2.65 12.52
C VAL A 13 -2.34 -2.40 11.77
N PHE A 14 -2.26 -1.26 11.07
CA PHE A 14 -1.10 -0.93 10.25
C PHE A 14 -0.65 0.53 10.30
N THR A 15 0.63 0.76 10.04
CA THR A 15 1.20 2.11 9.85
C THR A 15 1.22 2.49 8.36
N LEU A 16 1.50 3.75 8.05
CA LEU A 16 1.66 4.24 6.68
C LEU A 16 3.12 4.58 6.41
N PRO A 17 3.60 4.44 5.17
CA PRO A 17 4.95 4.87 4.81
C PRO A 17 5.03 6.40 4.83
N SER A 18 6.25 6.91 4.93
CA SER A 18 6.53 8.32 4.66
C SER A 18 6.44 8.58 3.15
N ALA A 19 5.93 9.75 2.78
CA ALA A 19 5.90 10.22 1.39
C ALA A 19 6.83 11.44 1.25
N TYR A 20 7.75 11.37 0.29
CA TYR A 20 8.71 12.43 0.00
C TYR A 20 8.40 13.01 -1.38
N ALA A 21 8.26 14.34 -1.46
CA ALA A 21 8.24 15.05 -2.73
C ALA A 21 9.68 15.19 -3.25
N ARG A 22 9.96 14.62 -4.41
CA ARG A 22 11.26 14.67 -5.08
C ARG A 22 11.18 15.60 -6.29
N SER A 23 12.34 16.02 -6.79
CA SER A 23 12.44 16.82 -8.03
C SER A 23 11.63 18.12 -8.00
N ILE A 24 11.62 18.83 -6.88
CA ILE A 24 10.83 20.07 -6.68
C ILE A 24 11.20 21.22 -7.62
N LEU A 25 12.41 21.22 -8.18
CA LEU A 25 12.88 22.20 -9.16
C LEU A 25 12.59 21.79 -10.61
N THR A 26 12.13 20.56 -10.83
CA THR A 26 11.82 20.02 -12.17
C THR A 26 10.42 19.40 -12.16
N ILE A 27 10.25 18.15 -12.64
CA ILE A 27 8.96 17.45 -12.62
C ILE A 27 8.83 16.76 -11.26
N PRO A 28 7.95 17.24 -10.36
CA PRO A 28 7.84 16.67 -9.03
C PRO A 28 7.23 15.26 -9.10
N TRP A 29 7.72 14.36 -8.25
CA TRP A 29 7.16 13.02 -8.09
C TRP A 29 7.21 12.58 -6.64
N VAL A 30 6.37 11.60 -6.29
CA VAL A 30 6.24 11.07 -4.93
C VAL A 30 7.07 9.81 -4.77
N GLU A 31 7.92 9.81 -3.75
CA GLU A 31 8.67 8.64 -3.32
C GLU A 31 8.16 8.16 -1.97
N LEU A 32 7.83 6.87 -1.86
CA LEU A 32 7.48 6.26 -0.58
C LEU A 32 8.73 5.69 0.09
N GLY A 33 8.83 5.85 1.41
CA GLY A 33 9.96 5.38 2.19
C GLY A 33 9.59 4.97 3.61
N GLY A 34 10.46 4.16 4.21
CA GLY A 34 10.34 3.74 5.61
C GLY A 34 9.66 2.40 5.80
N LYS A 35 9.51 2.01 7.07
CA LYS A 35 8.93 0.73 7.48
C LYS A 35 7.46 0.88 7.82
N VAL A 36 6.66 -0.02 7.25
CA VAL A 36 5.25 -0.22 7.55
C VAL A 36 5.12 -1.54 8.29
N ASN A 37 4.39 -1.52 9.39
CA ASN A 37 4.00 -2.75 10.11
C ASN A 37 2.52 -2.99 9.89
N ILE A 38 2.14 -4.25 9.75
CA ILE A 38 0.75 -4.73 9.65
C ILE A 38 0.62 -5.89 10.63
N ASN A 39 -0.36 -5.84 11.53
CA ASN A 39 -0.52 -6.85 12.58
C ASN A 39 -1.98 -7.32 12.66
N CYS A 40 -2.20 -8.63 12.75
CA CYS A 40 -3.49 -9.20 13.08
C CYS A 40 -3.38 -9.93 14.43
N ALA A 41 -4.03 -9.39 15.46
CA ALA A 41 -3.99 -9.99 16.80
C ALA A 41 -4.69 -11.36 16.84
N ARG A 42 -5.79 -11.51 16.08
CA ARG A 42 -6.60 -12.74 16.05
C ARG A 42 -5.82 -13.95 15.55
N THR A 43 -5.06 -13.79 14.48
CA THR A 43 -4.32 -14.89 13.85
C THR A 43 -2.85 -14.94 14.28
N GLY A 44 -2.36 -13.91 14.98
CA GLY A 44 -0.97 -13.82 15.41
C GLY A 44 0.01 -13.53 14.27
N TYR A 45 -0.46 -13.24 13.05
CA TYR A 45 0.40 -12.87 11.93
C TYR A 45 0.79 -11.39 12.00
N SER A 46 2.04 -11.11 11.63
CA SER A 46 2.55 -9.77 11.39
C SER A 46 3.28 -9.70 10.05
N ALA A 47 3.30 -8.52 9.44
CA ALA A 47 4.12 -8.24 8.28
C ALA A 47 4.87 -6.92 8.48
N THR A 48 6.16 -6.93 8.13
CA THR A 48 6.97 -5.72 8.04
C THR A 48 7.28 -5.47 6.57
N VAL A 49 6.79 -4.37 6.02
CA VAL A 49 7.05 -3.91 4.65
C VAL A 49 8.00 -2.72 4.71
N THR A 50 9.12 -2.78 3.99
CA THR A 50 10.07 -1.68 3.87
C THR A 50 9.97 -1.07 2.49
N PHE A 51 9.59 0.21 2.42
CA PHE A 51 9.66 1.03 1.23
C PHE A 51 11.05 1.63 1.12
N HIS A 52 11.75 1.30 0.04
CA HIS A 52 13.12 1.76 -0.18
C HIS A 52 13.10 3.05 -1.00
N THR A 53 13.68 4.11 -0.43
CA THR A 53 13.98 5.32 -1.19
C THR A 53 15.13 5.05 -2.16
N LYS A 54 15.12 5.73 -3.31
CA LYS A 54 16.17 5.64 -4.32
C LYS A 54 17.53 6.00 -3.70
N PRO A 55 18.55 5.14 -3.86
CA PRO A 55 19.92 5.47 -3.46
C PRO A 55 20.46 6.68 -4.25
N PHE A 56 21.47 7.34 -3.69
CA PHE A 56 22.17 8.42 -4.40
C PHE A 56 22.88 7.94 -5.68
N TYR A 57 23.40 6.70 -5.68
CA TYR A 57 24.11 6.11 -6.81
C TYR A 57 23.30 4.98 -7.44
N GLY A 58 22.70 5.26 -8.60
CA GLY A 58 21.93 4.27 -9.35
C GLY A 58 20.75 3.68 -8.57
N GLY A 59 20.16 2.62 -9.11
CA GLY A 59 19.06 1.89 -8.49
C GLY A 59 17.66 2.26 -9.01
N LYS A 60 16.72 1.35 -8.74
CA LYS A 60 15.32 1.47 -9.13
C LYS A 60 14.52 2.24 -8.08
N VAL A 61 13.56 3.03 -8.55
CA VAL A 61 12.54 3.66 -7.70
C VAL A 61 11.49 2.65 -7.27
N HIS A 62 10.68 3.00 -6.27
CA HIS A 62 9.49 2.23 -5.86
C HIS A 62 9.76 0.80 -5.36
N ARG A 63 11.01 0.50 -4.99
CA ARG A 63 11.36 -0.82 -4.48
C ARG A 63 10.75 -1.07 -3.10
N VAL A 64 10.25 -2.28 -2.87
CA VAL A 64 9.77 -2.77 -1.58
C VAL A 64 10.38 -4.13 -1.25
N THR A 65 10.55 -4.39 0.05
CA THR A 65 10.79 -5.74 0.58
C THR A 65 9.86 -5.97 1.76
N ALA A 66 9.34 -7.17 1.93
CA ALA A 66 8.47 -7.52 3.03
C ALA A 66 8.81 -8.89 3.62
N GLU A 67 8.49 -9.05 4.90
CA GLU A 67 8.56 -10.32 5.61
C GLU A 67 7.27 -10.49 6.41
N VAL A 68 6.64 -11.65 6.26
CA VAL A 68 5.43 -12.05 6.99
C VAL A 68 5.82 -13.14 7.98
N LYS A 69 5.45 -12.94 9.25
CA LYS A 69 5.73 -13.85 10.36
C LYS A 69 4.45 -14.32 11.02
N HIS A 70 4.48 -15.55 11.49
CA HIS A 70 3.57 -16.01 12.53
C HIS A 70 4.26 -15.80 13.89
N ASN A 71 3.80 -14.81 14.65
CA ASN A 71 4.46 -14.39 15.89
C ASN A 71 4.53 -15.50 16.95
N PRO A 72 3.46 -16.32 17.18
CA PRO A 72 3.51 -17.38 18.19
C PRO A 72 4.58 -18.43 17.95
N THR A 73 4.86 -18.79 16.69
CA THR A 73 5.88 -19.80 16.34
C THR A 73 7.20 -19.17 15.88
N ASN A 74 7.29 -17.84 15.89
CA ASN A 74 8.43 -17.07 15.36
C ASN A 74 8.88 -17.52 13.95
N THR A 75 7.93 -17.98 13.13
CA THR A 75 8.22 -18.56 11.81
C THR A 75 7.98 -17.52 10.73
N ILE A 76 8.94 -17.33 9.84
CA ILE A 76 8.74 -16.55 8.61
C ILE A 76 7.97 -17.43 7.63
N VAL A 77 6.77 -16.99 7.24
CA VAL A 77 5.90 -17.76 6.33
C VAL A 77 6.00 -17.29 4.89
N CYS A 78 6.37 -16.03 4.68
CA CYS A 78 6.48 -15.44 3.36
C CYS A 78 7.47 -14.28 3.37
N LYS A 79 8.28 -14.17 2.32
CA LYS A 79 9.05 -12.97 1.99
C LYS A 79 8.55 -12.43 0.66
N ALA A 80 8.54 -11.11 0.50
CA ALA A 80 8.21 -10.47 -0.76
C ALA A 80 9.22 -9.40 -1.14
N GLN A 81 9.43 -9.19 -2.43
CA GLN A 81 10.30 -8.14 -2.97
C GLN A 81 9.83 -7.67 -4.34
N GLY A 82 10.21 -6.47 -4.74
CA GLY A 82 9.94 -5.96 -6.08
C GLY A 82 9.61 -4.49 -6.08
N GLU A 83 8.70 -4.08 -6.98
CA GLU A 83 8.28 -2.69 -7.19
C GLU A 83 6.78 -2.58 -6.85
N TRP A 84 6.39 -1.70 -5.92
CA TRP A 84 5.00 -1.63 -5.44
C TRP A 84 3.99 -1.18 -6.51
N ASN A 85 4.49 -0.53 -7.57
CA ASN A 85 3.74 -0.12 -8.76
C ASN A 85 4.12 -0.94 -10.01
N GLY A 86 4.74 -2.09 -9.84
CA GLY A 86 5.16 -2.96 -10.93
C GLY A 86 4.99 -4.42 -10.56
N THR A 87 6.09 -5.16 -10.52
CA THR A 87 6.08 -6.59 -10.22
C THR A 87 6.53 -6.84 -8.78
N LEU A 88 5.76 -7.65 -8.07
CA LEU A 88 6.08 -8.19 -6.75
C LEU A 88 6.28 -9.70 -6.85
N GLU A 89 7.37 -10.19 -6.30
CA GLU A 89 7.68 -11.61 -6.14
C GLU A 89 7.54 -12.00 -4.67
N PHE A 90 6.89 -13.13 -4.42
CA PHE A 90 6.67 -13.72 -3.11
C PHE A 90 7.36 -15.08 -3.06
N THR A 91 8.03 -15.39 -1.95
CA THR A 91 8.65 -16.67 -1.65
C THR A 91 8.09 -17.20 -0.33
N TYR A 92 7.45 -18.35 -0.37
CA TYR A 92 6.86 -19.00 0.80
C TYR A 92 7.84 -19.98 1.45
N ASN A 93 7.59 -20.31 2.71
CA ASN A 93 8.45 -21.22 3.48
C ASN A 93 8.51 -22.66 2.94
N ASN A 94 7.52 -23.07 2.14
CA ASN A 94 7.48 -24.35 1.43
C ASN A 94 8.29 -24.35 0.11
N GLY A 95 8.95 -23.23 -0.23
CA GLY A 95 9.71 -23.06 -1.48
C GLY A 95 8.88 -22.59 -2.67
N GLU A 96 7.55 -22.47 -2.53
CA GLU A 96 6.68 -21.93 -3.57
C GLU A 96 6.99 -20.46 -3.82
N THR A 97 6.94 -20.05 -5.09
CA THR A 97 7.03 -18.64 -5.49
C THR A 97 5.78 -18.19 -6.20
N LYS A 98 5.41 -16.93 -6.01
CA LYS A 98 4.28 -16.29 -6.68
C LYS A 98 4.67 -14.91 -7.15
N VAL A 99 4.28 -14.57 -8.37
CA VAL A 99 4.52 -13.25 -8.96
C VAL A 99 3.19 -12.53 -9.18
N ILE A 100 3.14 -11.27 -8.78
CA ILE A 100 2.00 -10.37 -8.99
C ILE A 100 2.49 -9.17 -9.79
N ASP A 101 1.89 -8.94 -10.96
CA ASP A 101 2.10 -7.74 -11.77
C ASP A 101 0.93 -6.78 -11.53
N THR A 102 1.18 -5.68 -10.82
CA THR A 102 0.13 -4.74 -10.42
C THR A 102 -0.50 -4.03 -11.61
N ASN A 103 0.18 -3.97 -12.76
CA ASN A 103 -0.36 -3.35 -13.97
C ASN A 103 -1.43 -4.21 -14.65
N LYS A 104 -1.50 -5.50 -14.32
CA LYS A 104 -2.49 -6.45 -14.85
C LYS A 104 -3.70 -6.63 -13.94
N LEU A 105 -3.67 -6.07 -12.73
CA LEU A 105 -4.78 -6.17 -11.79
C LEU A 105 -5.92 -5.21 -12.19
N PRO A 106 -7.19 -5.66 -12.14
CA PRO A 106 -8.31 -4.79 -12.44
C PRO A 106 -8.46 -3.70 -11.37
N VAL A 107 -8.61 -2.45 -11.80
CA VAL A 107 -8.88 -1.32 -10.90
C VAL A 107 -10.36 -1.26 -10.57
N ILE A 108 -10.72 -1.65 -9.35
CA ILE A 108 -12.10 -1.56 -8.85
C ILE A 108 -12.35 -0.14 -8.33
N ARG A 109 -13.11 0.66 -9.07
CA ARG A 109 -13.44 2.02 -8.68
C ARG A 109 -14.46 2.03 -7.53
N LYS A 110 -14.25 2.90 -6.54
CA LYS A 110 -15.22 3.15 -5.47
C LYS A 110 -16.55 3.60 -6.07
N LYS A 111 -17.64 2.92 -5.69
CA LYS A 111 -19.02 3.36 -6.00
C LYS A 111 -19.36 4.56 -5.14
N ILE A 112 -19.71 5.67 -5.76
CA ILE A 112 -20.01 6.94 -5.08
C ILE A 112 -21.32 7.47 -5.65
N ARG A 113 -22.19 8.00 -4.79
CA ARG A 113 -23.46 8.58 -5.23
C ARG A 113 -23.24 9.81 -6.13
N PRO A 114 -24.16 10.12 -7.05
CA PRO A 114 -24.13 11.37 -7.81
C PRO A 114 -24.07 12.58 -6.87
N VAL A 115 -23.35 13.65 -7.26
CA VAL A 115 -23.15 14.86 -6.42
C VAL A 115 -24.47 15.47 -5.98
N ALA A 116 -25.49 15.49 -6.83
CA ALA A 116 -26.84 15.98 -6.49
C ALA A 116 -27.52 15.21 -5.33
N LYS A 117 -27.03 14.02 -4.97
CA LYS A 117 -27.50 13.19 -3.86
C LYS A 117 -26.51 13.14 -2.69
N GLN A 118 -25.49 13.99 -2.69
CA GLN A 118 -24.49 14.07 -1.62
C GLN A 118 -24.81 15.23 -0.69
N GLY A 119 -24.57 15.04 0.61
CA GLY A 119 -24.68 16.12 1.59
C GLY A 119 -23.66 17.24 1.35
N PRO A 120 -23.87 18.45 1.89
CA PRO A 120 -23.03 19.63 1.62
C PRO A 120 -21.56 19.47 2.10
N LEU A 121 -21.30 18.59 3.08
CA LEU A 121 -19.96 18.31 3.60
C LEU A 121 -19.31 17.05 3.02
N GLU A 122 -20.00 16.34 2.11
CA GLU A 122 -19.38 15.22 1.40
C GLU A 122 -18.33 15.77 0.42
N SER A 123 -17.13 15.17 0.40
CA SER A 123 -15.94 15.78 -0.22
C SER A 123 -16.14 16.22 -1.66
N ARG A 124 -16.84 15.44 -2.50
CA ARG A 124 -17.04 15.83 -3.91
C ARG A 124 -18.01 16.99 -4.08
N HIS A 125 -19.04 17.08 -3.22
CA HIS A 125 -19.96 18.22 -3.21
C HIS A 125 -19.24 19.47 -2.68
N LEU A 126 -18.60 19.36 -1.52
CA LEU A 126 -17.90 20.47 -0.88
C LEU A 126 -16.82 21.09 -1.79
N TRP A 127 -16.06 20.26 -2.50
CA TRP A 127 -14.95 20.71 -3.35
C TRP A 127 -15.32 20.84 -4.84
N GLN A 128 -16.60 20.82 -5.23
CA GLN A 128 -17.01 20.78 -6.64
C GLN A 128 -16.53 21.99 -7.46
N HIS A 129 -16.56 23.18 -6.89
CA HIS A 129 -16.15 24.41 -7.60
C HIS A 129 -14.64 24.45 -7.77
N VAL A 130 -13.87 24.15 -6.71
CA VAL A 130 -12.40 24.08 -6.76
C VAL A 130 -11.95 23.02 -7.78
N THR A 131 -12.51 21.82 -7.70
CA THR A 131 -12.15 20.73 -8.63
C THR A 131 -12.55 21.01 -10.08
N SER A 132 -13.59 21.80 -10.33
CA SER A 132 -13.98 22.21 -11.69
C SER A 132 -13.04 23.26 -12.28
N SER A 133 -12.46 24.14 -11.44
CA SER A 133 -11.50 25.17 -11.86
C SER A 133 -10.07 24.64 -12.04
N LEU A 134 -9.75 23.43 -11.56
CA LEU A 134 -8.44 22.78 -11.71
C LEU A 134 -8.31 21.94 -12.99
N LYS A 135 -9.39 21.78 -13.76
CA LYS A 135 -9.40 21.09 -15.06
C LYS A 135 -8.99 22.04 -16.18
#